data_AF-A0A5N4CCF2-F1
#
_entry.id   AF-A0A5N4CCF2-F1
#
_cell.length_a   1.000
_cell.length_b   1.000
_cell.length_c   1.000
_cell.angle_alpha   90.00
_cell.angle_beta   90.00
_cell.angle_gamma   90.00
#
_symmetry.space_group_name_H-M   'P 1'
#
loop_
_entity.id
_entity.type
_entity.pdbx_description
1 polymer ?
#
loop_
_entity_poly.entity_id
_entity_poly.type
_entity_poly.pdbx_seq_one_letter_code
_entity_poly.pdbx_strand_id
1 'polypeptide(L)' 'MLEINHGHIVTVASSLGLFSTAGVEDYCASKFGVVGFHESLSHELKAAEKDGIKTTLVCPYLVDTGMFRGCRIR' A
#
# COMPACT_ATOMS: atom_id res chain seq x y z
N MET A 1 2.20 17.20 -10.32
CA MET A 1 1.96 15.94 -11.07
C MET A 1 0.81 16.07 -12.05
N LEU A 2 -0.41 16.45 -11.62
CA LEU A 2 -1.59 16.53 -12.49
C LEU A 2 -1.46 17.51 -13.66
N GLU A 3 -0.96 18.72 -13.42
CA GLU A 3 -0.81 19.76 -14.45
C GLU A 3 0.17 19.36 -15.56
N ILE A 4 1.28 18.73 -15.18
CA ILE A 4 2.35 18.30 -16.10
C ILE A 4 2.18 16.86 -16.59
N ASN A 5 1.12 16.15 -16.17
CA ASN A 5 0.89 14.73 -16.41
C ASN A 5 2.14 13.86 -16.23
N HIS A 6 2.87 14.05 -15.13
CA HIS A 6 4.11 13.30 -14.87
C HIS A 6 4.35 13.13 -13.38
N GLY A 7 4.71 11.91 -12.98
CA GLY A 7 5.10 11.59 -11.61
C GLY A 7 4.98 10.12 -11.27
N HIS A 8 5.36 9.76 -10.04
CA HIS A 8 5.21 8.41 -9.51
C HIS A 8 4.79 8.45 -8.04
N ILE A 9 3.66 7.84 -7.71
CA ILE A 9 3.19 7.64 -6.33
C ILE A 9 3.52 6.23 -5.89
N VAL A 10 4.35 6.11 -4.84
CA VAL A 10 4.67 4.83 -4.21
C VAL A 10 3.97 4.76 -2.85
N THR A 11 3.06 3.80 -2.69
CA THR A 11 2.33 3.58 -1.44
C THR A 11 2.88 2.35 -0.74
N VAL A 12 3.34 2.52 0.51
CA VAL A 12 3.87 1.42 1.32
C VAL A 12 2.80 0.90 2.28
N ALA A 13 2.18 -0.21 1.92
CA ALA A 13 1.20 -0.91 2.74
C ALA A 13 1.89 -2.01 3.58
N SER A 14 1.42 -3.25 3.46
CA SER A 14 1.96 -4.46 4.09
C SER A 14 1.33 -5.67 3.40
N SER A 15 1.96 -6.83 3.47
CA SER A 15 1.31 -8.10 3.15
C SER A 15 0.02 -8.31 3.97
N LEU A 16 -0.05 -7.73 5.19
CA LEU A 16 -1.25 -7.71 6.01
C LEU A 16 -2.36 -6.76 5.51
N GLY A 17 -2.15 -6.10 4.37
CA GLY A 17 -3.21 -5.45 3.60
C GLY A 17 -3.83 -6.35 2.53
N LEU A 18 -3.32 -7.58 2.36
CA LEU A 18 -3.81 -8.58 1.40
C LEU A 18 -4.42 -9.80 2.10
N PHE A 19 -3.97 -10.09 3.32
CA PHE A 19 -4.51 -11.12 4.20
C PHE A 19 -4.42 -10.64 5.66
N SER A 20 -5.09 -11.30 6.59
CA SER A 20 -5.10 -10.91 8.00
C SER A 20 -4.59 -12.02 8.92
N THR A 21 -4.27 -11.65 10.16
CA THR A 21 -3.92 -12.58 11.24
C THR A 21 -4.38 -12.01 12.58
N ALA A 22 -4.50 -12.87 13.59
CA ALA A 22 -4.97 -12.48 14.92
C ALA A 22 -3.93 -11.66 15.70
N GLY A 23 -4.40 -10.75 16.58
CA GLY A 23 -3.57 -9.97 17.50
C GLY A 23 -2.96 -8.70 16.90
N VAL A 24 -3.36 -8.34 15.68
CA VAL A 24 -2.95 -7.13 14.93
C VAL A 24 -4.10 -6.64 14.05
N GLU A 25 -5.34 -6.74 14.53
CA GLU A 25 -6.56 -6.45 13.76
C GLU A 25 -6.65 -4.98 13.31
N ASP A 26 -6.24 -4.04 14.15
CA ASP A 26 -6.17 -2.61 13.84
C ASP A 26 -5.15 -2.32 12.75
N TYR A 27 -3.97 -2.93 12.84
CA TYR A 27 -2.93 -2.85 11.82
C TYR A 27 -3.40 -3.45 10.50
N CYS A 28 -3.99 -4.65 10.51
CA CYS A 28 -4.57 -5.27 9.31
C CYS A 28 -5.62 -4.37 8.68
N ALA A 29 -6.61 -3.89 9.45
CA ALA A 29 -7.66 -3.00 8.97
C ALA A 29 -7.07 -1.74 8.31
N SER A 30 -6.07 -1.12 8.95
CA SER A 30 -5.39 0.05 8.38
C SER A 30 -4.70 -0.27 7.05
N LYS A 31 -4.05 -1.44 6.94
CA LYS A 31 -3.29 -1.82 5.73
C LYS A 31 -4.20 -2.26 4.59
N PHE A 32 -5.33 -2.91 4.86
CA PHE A 32 -6.38 -3.12 3.86
C PHE A 32 -6.92 -1.77 3.35
N GLY A 33 -7.15 -0.81 4.25
CA GLY A 33 -7.56 0.55 3.89
C GLY A 33 -6.55 1.24 2.97
N VAL A 34 -5.26 1.10 3.24
CA VAL A 34 -4.19 1.67 2.37
C VAL A 34 -4.15 0.99 0.99
N VAL A 35 -4.35 -0.34 0.92
CA VAL A 35 -4.42 -1.06 -0.36
C VAL A 35 -5.62 -0.58 -1.18
N GLY A 36 -6.81 -0.53 -0.58
CA GLY A 36 -8.01 -0.05 -1.26
C GLY A 36 -7.91 1.42 -1.69
N PHE A 37 -7.29 2.26 -0.85
CA PHE A 37 -7.00 3.65 -1.21
C PHE A 37 -6.08 3.74 -2.45
N HIS A 38 -5.00 2.95 -2.49
CA HIS A 38 -4.08 2.95 -3.62
C HIS A 38 -4.76 2.52 -4.93
N GLU A 39 -5.58 1.47 -4.86
CA GLU A 39 -6.34 0.98 -6.01
C GLU A 39 -7.33 2.03 -6.51
N SER A 40 -8.11 2.63 -5.60
CA SER A 40 -9.06 3.69 -5.93
C SER A 40 -8.36 4.89 -6.58
N LEU A 41 -7.24 5.36 -6.00
CA LEU A 41 -6.45 6.46 -6.56
C LEU A 41 -5.92 6.13 -7.96
N SER A 42 -5.45 4.90 -8.17
CA SER A 42 -4.97 4.47 -9.49
C SER A 42 -6.11 4.46 -10.52
N HIS A 43 -7.33 4.09 -10.11
CA HIS A 43 -8.51 4.15 -10.97
C HIS A 43 -8.93 5.60 -11.27
N GLU A 44 -8.88 6.49 -10.29
CA GLU A 44 -9.18 7.93 -10.47
C GLU A 44 -8.21 8.57 -11.46
N LEU A 45 -6.90 8.31 -11.34
CA LEU A 45 -5.90 8.82 -12.28
C LEU A 45 -6.14 8.31 -13.71
N LYS A 46 -6.51 7.02 -13.85
CA LYS A 46 -6.86 6.43 -15.14
C LYS A 46 -8.12 7.06 -15.74
N ALA A 47 -9.16 7.26 -14.93
CA ALA A 47 -10.42 7.88 -15.35
C ALA A 47 -10.24 9.36 -15.74
N ALA A 48 -9.30 10.05 -15.11
CA ALA A 48 -8.92 11.43 -15.44
C ALA A 48 -7.91 11.54 -16.60
N GLU A 49 -7.64 10.44 -17.31
CA GLU A 49 -6.71 10.36 -18.45
C GLU A 49 -5.28 10.82 -18.10
N LYS A 50 -4.84 10.58 -16.86
CA LYS A 50 -3.48 10.90 -16.37
C LYS A 50 -2.54 9.71 -16.48
N ASP A 51 -2.20 9.35 -17.70
CA ASP A 51 -1.35 8.20 -18.03
C ASP A 51 0.14 8.38 -17.66
N GLY A 52 0.62 9.61 -17.50
CA GLY A 52 2.01 9.90 -17.15
C GLY A 52 2.29 9.90 -15.64
N ILE A 53 1.26 9.73 -14.81
CA ILE A 53 1.40 9.53 -13.35
C ILE A 53 1.33 8.03 -13.06
N LYS A 54 2.46 7.46 -12.66
CA LYS A 54 2.56 6.03 -12.33
C LYS A 54 2.24 5.79 -10.86
N THR A 55 1.78 4.58 -10.55
CA THR A 55 1.47 4.15 -9.19
C THR A 55 2.20 2.83 -8.91
N THR A 56 2.69 2.65 -7.69
CA THR A 56 3.22 1.36 -7.21
C THR A 56 2.80 1.12 -5.77
N LEU A 57 2.18 -0.03 -5.54
CA LEU A 57 1.85 -0.52 -4.22
C LEU A 57 2.95 -1.49 -3.75
N VAL A 58 3.60 -1.15 -2.64
CA VAL A 58 4.56 -2.04 -2.00
C VAL A 58 3.88 -2.66 -0.79
N CYS A 59 3.80 -3.99 -0.75
CA CYS A 59 3.26 -4.75 0.36
C CYS A 59 4.34 -5.62 1.00
N PRO A 60 5.22 -5.03 1.86
CA PRO A 60 6.27 -5.81 2.51
C PRO A 60 5.69 -6.83 3.47
N TYR A 61 6.38 -7.97 3.57
CA TYR A 61 6.20 -8.88 4.68
C TYR A 61 7.10 -8.45 5.86
N LEU A 62 7.67 -9.39 6.60
CA LEU A 62 8.66 -9.05 7.63
C LEU A 62 9.90 -8.43 7.00
N VAL A 63 10.22 -7.21 7.43
CA VAL A 63 11.44 -6.49 7.05
C VAL A 63 12.23 -6.17 8.31
N ASP A 64 13.55 -6.31 8.25
CA ASP A 64 14.45 -6.03 9.37
C ASP A 64 14.67 -4.52 9.55
N THR A 65 13.65 -3.86 10.09
CA THR A 65 13.66 -2.43 10.47
C THR A 65 13.57 -2.22 11.98
N GLY A 66 13.53 -3.31 12.75
CA GLY A 66 13.28 -3.31 14.20
C GLY A 66 11.80 -3.37 14.61
N MET A 67 10.85 -3.03 13.72
CA MET A 67 9.40 -3.06 14.01
C MET A 67 8.92 -4.45 14.45
N PHE A 68 9.44 -5.51 13.83
CA PHE A 68 9.05 -6.90 14.11
C PHE A 68 10.09 -7.65 14.94
N ARG A 69 10.97 -6.95 15.67
CA ARG A 69 11.99 -7.59 16.48
C ARG A 69 11.33 -8.50 17.53
N GLY A 70 11.70 -9.78 17.52
CA GLY A 70 11.13 -10.80 18.41
C GLY A 70 9.85 -11.47 17.89
N CYS A 71 9.29 -11.01 16.77
CA CYS A 71 8.21 -11.71 16.09
C CYS A 71 8.72 -13.03 15.51
N ARG A 72 7.97 -14.12 15.69
CA ARG A 72 8.29 -15.45 15.14
C ARG A 72 7.13 -15.90 14.27
N ILE A 73 7.41 -16.16 12.99
CA ILE A 73 6.47 -16.87 12.12
C ILE A 73 6.47 -18.32 12.58
N ARG A 74 5.28 -18.88 12.79
CA ARG A 74 5.10 -20.27 13.22
C ARG A 74 4.98 -21.19 12.01
#